data_AF-A0A0Q5KV95-F1
#
_entry.id   AF-A0A0Q5KV95-F1
#
_cell.length_a   1.000
_cell.length_b   1.000
_cell.length_c   1.000
_cell.angle_alpha   90.00
_cell.angle_beta   90.00
_cell.angle_gamma   90.00
#
_symmetry.space_group_name_H-M   'P 1'
#
loop_
_entity.id
_entity.type
_entity.pdbx_description
1 polymer ?
#
loop_
_entity_poly.entity_id
_entity_poly.type
_entity_poly.pdbx_seq_one_letter_code
_entity_poly.pdbx_strand_id
1 'polypeptide(L)'
;MIRLTLLAAGSVLTAAQAQTTPQGGSRLSVQQASGRVEVLAGTTWQAQTAAPLSTGLRTGTGRATLAWGTGRVVVGSASRLRVYSGEADLQEGQFLLQGPVAAFVLGRHLMIGGAGRVRVDLSPGGSTQRLAVLGGEVRVSGVGRAFTVPAGQQLSFTTSQLTAFTERDPWYDAQFVGVGDARVEGLLGPVELRRTDGTLRAAARQDDLAPGEALRTGAGAWAEIGFTGGGYLRLTEQSELGVLAVEKTSRGREVTLQLRRGVAWNVVEKGQGGYRISTPVVSTSVRGTVFRVDADGLVKVFEGEVALTSSGDLALGAGEQKRREQAAPGALQLDATDRVNQALDTQRARPLVLSVARPARSLTVIDLPVTATTQTTLSATARDRRGRITVLGVIPGAAAGQFTVRSALDLPEGEYLVRVRAERYGAVKVWAARVSLDRTPPRATRVQAITEGQVLRLSGRTSDNSGAALTLNVVFGTGTSTQTVTRRVEGDFQVLLPALPDGTPLRLSLQDAAGNITDVPLP
;
A
#
# COMPACT_ATOMS: atom_id res chain seq x y z
N MET A 1 17.23 -104.61 35.95
CA MET A 1 17.33 -104.71 34.49
C MET A 1 16.02 -104.26 33.86
N ILE A 2 16.11 -103.31 32.93
CA ILE A 2 15.20 -103.05 31.79
C ILE A 2 13.89 -102.27 32.03
N ARG A 3 13.98 -100.98 31.63
CA ARG A 3 13.05 -100.06 30.94
C ARG A 3 11.62 -99.86 31.48
N LEU A 4 11.48 -98.72 32.14
CA LEU A 4 10.26 -97.89 32.24
C LEU A 4 10.09 -97.07 30.94
N THR A 5 8.87 -96.96 30.41
CA THR A 5 8.51 -95.97 29.39
C THR A 5 7.34 -95.15 29.94
N LEU A 6 7.61 -93.89 30.30
CA LEU A 6 6.62 -92.90 30.72
C LEU A 6 6.31 -92.00 29.52
N LEU A 7 5.05 -91.94 29.08
CA LEU A 7 4.55 -90.89 28.20
C LEU A 7 4.12 -89.71 29.08
N ALA A 8 4.83 -88.59 28.97
CA ALA A 8 4.42 -87.30 29.51
C ALA A 8 4.11 -86.35 28.36
N ALA A 9 2.82 -85.99 28.21
CA ALA A 9 2.39 -84.89 27.36
C ALA A 9 2.51 -83.58 28.15
N GLY A 10 3.54 -82.80 27.86
CA GLY A 10 3.72 -81.45 28.40
C GLY A 10 2.97 -80.43 27.55
N SER A 11 1.87 -79.89 28.06
CA SER A 11 1.22 -78.70 27.52
C SER A 11 2.06 -77.48 27.90
N VAL A 12 2.69 -76.85 26.90
CA VAL A 12 3.39 -75.58 27.06
C VAL A 12 2.37 -74.45 27.02
N LEU A 13 2.24 -73.73 28.13
CA LEU A 13 1.57 -72.42 28.20
C LEU A 13 2.37 -71.42 27.33
N THR A 14 1.92 -71.20 26.10
CA THR A 14 2.33 -70.04 25.32
C THR A 14 1.55 -68.82 25.81
N ALA A 15 2.26 -67.90 26.44
CA ALA A 15 1.75 -66.57 26.75
C ALA A 15 1.21 -65.94 25.45
N ALA A 16 -0.09 -65.66 25.43
CA ALA A 16 -0.70 -64.85 24.39
C ALA A 16 0.02 -63.50 24.39
N GLN A 17 0.83 -63.26 23.35
CA GLN A 17 1.26 -61.93 23.01
C GLN A 17 -0.02 -61.12 22.79
N ALA A 18 -0.33 -60.25 23.75
CA ALA A 18 -1.23 -59.14 23.51
C ALA A 18 -0.67 -58.43 22.28
N GLN A 19 -1.35 -58.59 21.15
CA GLN A 19 -1.20 -57.69 20.02
C GLN A 19 -1.57 -56.32 20.58
N THR A 20 -0.53 -55.55 20.90
CA THR A 20 -0.63 -54.13 21.06
C THR A 20 -1.08 -53.59 19.71
N THR A 21 -2.40 -53.46 19.54
CA THR A 21 -2.97 -52.57 18.53
C THR A 21 -2.22 -51.26 18.66
N PRO A 22 -1.56 -50.76 17.59
CA PRO A 22 -0.98 -49.44 17.66
C PRO A 22 -2.14 -48.45 17.77
N GLN A 23 -2.47 -48.01 18.98
CA GLN A 23 -3.17 -46.75 19.21
C GLN A 23 -2.19 -45.61 18.88
N GLY A 24 -1.82 -45.51 17.60
CA GLY A 24 -1.14 -44.35 17.04
C GLY A 24 -2.17 -43.27 16.80
N GLY A 25 -2.54 -42.53 17.85
CA GLY A 25 -3.39 -41.35 17.69
C GLY A 25 -2.75 -40.43 16.64
N SER A 26 -3.47 -40.18 15.55
CA SER A 26 -3.05 -39.27 14.48
C SER A 26 -2.79 -37.89 15.08
N ARG A 27 -1.52 -37.56 15.30
CA ARG A 27 -1.12 -36.24 15.79
C ARG A 27 -1.17 -35.25 14.66
N LEU A 28 -1.82 -34.12 14.90
CA LEU A 28 -1.84 -33.00 13.97
C LEU A 28 -0.41 -32.55 13.69
N SER A 29 -0.01 -32.47 12.42
CA SER A 29 1.35 -32.10 12.02
C SER A 29 1.33 -31.12 10.86
N VAL A 30 2.24 -30.15 10.86
CA VAL A 30 2.37 -29.21 9.74
C VAL A 30 3.11 -29.90 8.60
N GLN A 31 2.45 -30.04 7.45
CA GLN A 31 3.02 -30.62 6.23
C GLN A 31 3.62 -29.55 5.32
N GLN A 32 2.92 -28.42 5.20
CA GLN A 32 3.35 -27.29 4.37
C GLN A 32 3.04 -25.99 5.09
N ALA A 33 3.92 -25.01 4.95
CA ALA A 33 3.75 -23.66 5.44
C ALA A 33 4.28 -22.67 4.39
N SER A 34 3.58 -21.57 4.18
CA SER A 34 3.99 -20.51 3.25
C SER A 34 3.60 -19.15 3.82
N GLY A 35 4.48 -18.16 3.69
CA GLY A 35 4.28 -16.85 4.33
C GLY A 35 4.45 -16.93 5.85
N ARG A 36 3.73 -16.08 6.59
CA ARG A 36 3.82 -16.01 8.05
C ARG A 36 2.95 -17.09 8.71
N VAL A 37 3.59 -18.19 9.12
CA VAL A 37 2.98 -19.27 9.90
C VAL A 37 3.74 -19.40 11.21
N GLU A 38 3.02 -19.34 12.33
CA GLU A 38 3.59 -19.41 13.66
C GLU A 38 2.90 -20.48 14.49
N VAL A 39 3.68 -21.16 15.33
CA VAL A 39 3.20 -22.12 16.32
C VAL A 39 3.40 -21.60 17.72
N LEU A 40 2.51 -22.01 18.63
CA LEU A 40 2.56 -21.62 20.03
C LEU A 40 3.49 -22.57 20.80
N ALA A 41 4.67 -22.07 21.17
CA ALA A 41 5.64 -22.74 22.02
C ALA A 41 5.59 -22.12 23.43
N GLY A 42 5.00 -22.85 24.37
CA GLY A 42 4.68 -22.31 25.70
C GLY A 42 3.68 -21.16 25.59
N THR A 43 4.11 -19.95 25.90
CA THR A 43 3.31 -18.71 25.79
C THR A 43 3.71 -17.83 24.60
N THR A 44 4.72 -18.24 23.82
CA THR A 44 5.30 -17.43 22.75
C THR A 44 4.98 -17.99 21.37
N TRP A 45 4.66 -17.10 20.44
CA TRP A 45 4.48 -17.45 19.03
C TRP A 45 5.83 -17.42 18.33
N GLN A 46 6.18 -18.53 17.69
CA GLN A 46 7.45 -18.70 16.99
C GLN A 46 7.21 -19.11 15.55
N ALA A 47 8.08 -18.67 14.64
CA ALA A 47 8.01 -19.08 13.24
C ALA A 47 8.07 -20.60 13.11
N GLN A 48 7.21 -21.18 12.27
CA GLN A 48 7.11 -22.61 12.12
C GLN A 48 8.32 -23.19 11.37
N THR A 49 9.00 -24.18 11.96
CA THR A 49 10.19 -24.85 11.40
C THR A 49 9.98 -26.34 11.04
N ALA A 50 8.73 -26.81 11.08
CA ALA A 50 8.28 -28.20 10.94
C ALA A 50 8.42 -29.03 12.23
N ALA A 51 7.27 -29.30 12.87
CA ALA A 51 7.14 -30.08 14.09
C ALA A 51 5.71 -30.63 14.20
N PRO A 52 5.48 -31.71 14.97
CA PRO A 52 4.13 -32.06 15.41
C PRO A 52 3.51 -30.85 16.13
N LEU A 53 2.24 -30.57 15.84
CA LEU A 53 1.52 -29.46 16.43
C LEU A 53 0.90 -29.92 17.76
N SER A 54 1.39 -29.39 18.88
CA SER A 54 0.94 -29.77 20.22
C SER A 54 0.03 -28.74 20.89
N THR A 55 0.20 -27.44 20.61
CA THR A 55 -0.50 -26.36 21.32
C THR A 55 -1.44 -25.57 20.42
N GLY A 56 -0.93 -24.97 19.36
CA GLY A 56 -1.72 -24.13 18.47
C GLY A 56 -0.91 -23.49 17.36
N LEU A 57 -1.62 -23.04 16.32
CA LEU A 57 -1.06 -22.48 15.11
C LEU A 57 -1.86 -21.23 14.72
N ARG A 58 -1.14 -20.21 14.25
CA ARG A 58 -1.76 -19.05 13.62
C ARG A 58 -1.05 -18.67 12.33
N THR A 59 -1.79 -18.07 11.44
CA THR A 59 -1.32 -17.52 10.17
C THR A 59 -1.53 -16.01 10.16
N GLY A 60 -0.51 -15.27 9.69
CA GLY A 60 -0.66 -13.86 9.32
C GLY A 60 -1.09 -13.76 7.86
N THR A 61 -0.30 -13.06 7.05
CA THR A 61 -0.30 -13.27 5.59
C THR A 61 0.45 -14.58 5.28
N GLY A 62 -0.26 -15.67 5.11
CA GLY A 62 0.32 -16.98 4.88
C GLY A 62 -0.69 -18.13 5.00
N ARG A 63 -0.30 -19.31 4.56
CA ARG A 63 -1.14 -20.51 4.57
C ARG A 63 -0.39 -21.69 5.18
N ALA A 64 -1.13 -22.59 5.80
CA ALA A 64 -0.59 -23.84 6.31
C ALA A 64 -1.45 -25.04 5.91
N THR A 65 -0.81 -26.17 5.66
CA THR A 65 -1.47 -27.46 5.45
C THR A 65 -1.08 -28.39 6.57
N LEU A 66 -2.07 -28.92 7.28
CA LEU A 66 -1.91 -29.84 8.38
C LEU A 66 -2.38 -31.24 7.98
N ALA A 67 -1.67 -32.27 8.40
CA ALA A 67 -2.11 -33.66 8.29
C ALA A 67 -2.70 -34.15 9.61
N TRP A 68 -3.78 -34.93 9.52
CA TRP A 68 -4.38 -35.68 10.62
C TRP A 68 -4.78 -37.06 10.11
N GLY A 69 -3.93 -38.06 10.36
CA GLY A 69 -4.08 -39.38 9.76
C GLY A 69 -3.95 -39.29 8.24
N THR A 70 -4.95 -39.76 7.49
CA THR A 70 -5.05 -39.60 6.03
C THR A 70 -5.79 -38.32 5.61
N GLY A 71 -6.38 -37.60 6.57
CA GLY A 71 -7.07 -36.34 6.34
C GLY A 71 -6.17 -35.12 6.35
N ARG A 72 -6.71 -34.00 5.88
CA ARG A 72 -5.99 -32.74 5.70
C ARG A 72 -6.79 -31.53 6.18
N VAL A 73 -6.11 -30.58 6.83
CA VAL A 73 -6.67 -29.27 7.20
C VAL A 73 -5.83 -28.18 6.56
N VAL A 74 -6.41 -27.43 5.62
CA VAL A 74 -5.81 -26.22 5.06
C VAL A 74 -6.27 -25.03 5.88
N VAL A 75 -5.30 -24.24 6.34
CA VAL A 75 -5.48 -23.04 7.16
C VAL A 75 -5.18 -21.83 6.28
N GLY A 76 -6.17 -20.94 6.10
CA GLY A 76 -6.03 -19.71 5.31
C GLY A 76 -5.23 -18.63 6.04
N SER A 77 -5.08 -17.45 5.46
CA SER A 77 -4.49 -16.31 6.15
C SER A 77 -5.37 -15.79 7.28
N ALA A 78 -4.76 -15.02 8.19
CA ALA A 78 -5.43 -14.42 9.34
C ALA A 78 -6.29 -15.45 10.11
N SER A 79 -5.77 -16.67 10.26
CA SER A 79 -6.48 -17.79 10.85
C SER A 79 -5.75 -18.29 12.08
N ARG A 80 -6.51 -18.85 13.02
CA ARG A 80 -6.00 -19.34 14.30
C ARG A 80 -6.74 -20.58 14.73
N LEU A 81 -5.96 -21.57 15.16
CA LEU A 81 -6.46 -22.78 15.81
C LEU A 81 -5.63 -23.11 17.04
N ARG A 82 -6.21 -23.86 17.95
CA ARG A 82 -5.46 -24.58 19.00
C ARG A 82 -5.61 -26.07 18.79
N VAL A 83 -4.81 -26.85 19.50
CA VAL A 83 -4.96 -28.30 19.57
C VAL A 83 -5.73 -28.61 20.84
N TYR A 84 -6.82 -29.37 20.70
CA TYR A 84 -7.64 -29.82 21.82
C TYR A 84 -7.90 -31.32 21.65
N SER A 85 -7.51 -32.11 22.65
CA SER A 85 -7.62 -33.58 22.61
C SER A 85 -6.98 -34.22 21.37
N GLY A 86 -5.89 -33.62 20.85
CA GLY A 86 -5.19 -34.10 19.65
C GLY A 86 -5.85 -33.71 18.31
N GLU A 87 -6.99 -33.02 18.35
CA GLU A 87 -7.72 -32.53 17.19
C GLU A 87 -7.52 -31.02 17.01
N ALA A 88 -7.79 -30.52 15.81
CA ALA A 88 -7.80 -29.09 15.55
C ALA A 88 -9.05 -28.44 16.15
N ASP A 89 -8.89 -27.43 17.00
CA ASP A 89 -9.98 -26.57 17.48
C ASP A 89 -9.86 -25.20 16.80
N LEU A 90 -10.75 -24.97 15.83
CA LEU A 90 -10.74 -23.82 14.94
C LEU A 90 -11.34 -22.62 15.67
N GLN A 91 -10.57 -21.54 15.80
CA GLN A 91 -10.94 -20.40 16.64
C GLN A 91 -11.34 -19.18 15.79
N GLU A 92 -10.58 -18.89 14.73
CA GLU A 92 -10.78 -17.70 13.90
C GLU A 92 -10.19 -17.93 12.49
N GLY A 93 -10.76 -17.27 11.48
CA GLY A 93 -10.28 -17.30 10.10
C GLY A 93 -10.98 -18.34 9.22
N GLN A 94 -10.26 -18.90 8.26
CA GLN A 94 -10.81 -19.80 7.25
C GLN A 94 -10.07 -21.13 7.21
N PHE A 95 -10.84 -22.20 7.07
CA PHE A 95 -10.32 -23.55 7.05
C PHE A 95 -11.00 -24.38 5.98
N LEU A 96 -10.23 -25.22 5.29
CA LEU A 96 -10.75 -26.32 4.47
C LEU A 96 -10.32 -27.64 5.11
N LEU A 97 -11.29 -28.45 5.50
CA LEU A 97 -11.08 -29.80 6.04
C LEU A 97 -11.40 -30.82 4.95
N GLN A 98 -10.54 -31.82 4.80
CA GLN A 98 -10.67 -32.86 3.80
C GLN A 98 -10.48 -34.21 4.47
N GLY A 99 -11.53 -35.01 4.46
CA GLY A 99 -11.68 -36.20 5.27
C GLY A 99 -10.70 -37.34 4.93
N PRO A 100 -10.58 -38.33 5.86
CA PRO A 100 -11.29 -38.38 7.14
C PRO A 100 -10.66 -37.43 8.18
N VAL A 101 -11.46 -36.52 8.76
CA VAL A 101 -11.00 -35.49 9.73
C VAL A 101 -12.02 -35.29 10.84
N ALA A 102 -11.53 -35.18 12.08
CA ALA A 102 -12.28 -34.65 13.22
C ALA A 102 -11.68 -33.33 13.70
N ALA A 103 -12.55 -32.39 14.10
CA ALA A 103 -12.16 -31.07 14.56
C ALA A 103 -13.22 -30.47 15.49
N PHE A 104 -12.81 -29.53 16.33
CA PHE A 104 -13.71 -28.68 17.09
C PHE A 104 -13.88 -27.32 16.43
N VAL A 105 -15.10 -26.79 16.49
CA VAL A 105 -15.42 -25.42 16.04
C VAL A 105 -16.41 -24.82 17.01
N LEU A 106 -16.01 -23.75 17.71
CA LEU A 106 -16.87 -23.04 18.67
C LEU A 106 -17.55 -24.00 19.69
N GLY A 107 -16.80 -24.98 20.20
CA GLY A 107 -17.29 -25.99 21.15
C GLY A 107 -18.13 -27.12 20.56
N ARG A 108 -18.29 -27.19 19.23
CA ARG A 108 -18.98 -28.28 18.53
C ARG A 108 -17.96 -29.23 17.90
N HIS A 109 -18.21 -30.53 17.99
CA HIS A 109 -17.38 -31.56 17.37
C HIS A 109 -17.86 -31.85 15.95
N LEU A 110 -16.93 -31.76 15.00
CA LEU A 110 -17.13 -32.06 13.59
C LEU A 110 -16.51 -33.42 13.29
N MET A 111 -17.27 -34.30 12.65
CA MET A 111 -16.77 -35.55 12.11
C MET A 111 -17.04 -35.62 10.61
N ILE A 112 -15.96 -35.74 9.85
CA ILE A 112 -15.95 -35.82 8.39
C ILE A 112 -15.46 -37.21 8.01
N GLY A 113 -16.36 -38.03 7.49
CA GLY A 113 -16.04 -39.38 7.00
C GLY A 113 -15.54 -39.38 5.55
N GLY A 114 -14.82 -40.44 5.17
CA GLY A 114 -14.41 -40.69 3.79
C GLY A 114 -13.69 -39.50 3.13
N ALA A 115 -13.97 -39.26 1.84
CA ALA A 115 -13.39 -38.15 1.08
C ALA A 115 -14.16 -36.82 1.22
N GLY A 116 -14.86 -36.61 2.35
CA GLY A 116 -15.66 -35.40 2.57
C GLY A 116 -14.84 -34.12 2.51
N ARG A 117 -15.45 -33.01 2.06
CA ARG A 117 -14.80 -31.69 1.95
C ARG A 117 -15.66 -30.62 2.59
N VAL A 118 -15.06 -29.86 3.49
CA VAL A 118 -15.79 -28.93 4.35
C VAL A 118 -15.02 -27.64 4.47
N ARG A 119 -15.72 -26.52 4.31
CA ARG A 119 -15.20 -25.18 4.57
C ARG A 119 -15.77 -24.67 5.88
N VAL A 120 -14.92 -24.05 6.70
CA VAL A 120 -15.31 -23.35 7.91
C VAL A 120 -14.85 -21.89 7.80
N ASP A 121 -15.76 -20.95 8.01
CA ASP A 121 -15.47 -19.52 8.01
C ASP A 121 -15.87 -18.92 9.37
N LEU A 122 -14.89 -18.33 10.07
CA LEU A 122 -15.01 -17.73 11.41
C LEU A 122 -14.45 -16.30 11.38
N SER A 123 -15.30 -15.32 11.06
CA SER A 123 -14.87 -13.93 10.98
C SER A 123 -14.56 -13.35 12.37
N PRO A 124 -13.53 -12.49 12.50
CA PRO A 124 -13.25 -11.77 13.73
C PRO A 124 -14.47 -10.95 14.18
N GLY A 125 -14.86 -11.07 15.46
CA GLY A 125 -16.07 -10.44 15.99
C GLY A 125 -17.38 -11.21 15.76
N GLY A 126 -17.35 -12.33 15.04
CA GLY A 126 -18.47 -13.26 14.95
C GLY A 126 -19.53 -12.96 13.88
N SER A 127 -19.28 -12.02 12.97
CA SER A 127 -20.21 -11.67 11.87
C SER A 127 -20.53 -12.84 10.94
N THR A 128 -19.56 -13.73 10.73
CA THR A 128 -19.72 -14.99 10.00
C THR A 128 -19.18 -16.11 10.86
N GLN A 129 -20.04 -17.04 11.26
CA GLN A 129 -19.67 -18.27 11.94
C GLN A 129 -20.43 -19.41 11.27
N ARG A 130 -19.79 -20.10 10.33
CA ARG A 130 -20.45 -21.13 9.55
C ARG A 130 -19.57 -22.30 9.18
N LEU A 131 -20.24 -23.37 8.76
CA LEU A 131 -19.68 -24.52 8.09
C LEU A 131 -20.44 -24.76 6.78
N ALA A 132 -19.74 -24.99 5.68
CA ALA A 132 -20.30 -25.33 4.38
C ALA A 132 -19.72 -26.66 3.88
N VAL A 133 -20.57 -27.57 3.44
CA VAL A 133 -20.15 -28.90 2.96
C VAL A 133 -20.10 -28.89 1.44
N LEU A 134 -18.89 -29.08 0.93
CA LEU A 134 -18.58 -29.03 -0.49
C LEU A 134 -18.73 -30.41 -1.16
N GLY A 135 -18.54 -31.48 -0.38
CA GLY A 135 -18.67 -32.86 -0.83
C GLY A 135 -18.76 -33.83 0.34
N GLY A 136 -19.50 -34.92 0.17
CA GLY A 136 -19.81 -35.87 1.24
C GLY A 136 -20.82 -35.32 2.25
N GLU A 137 -20.67 -35.71 3.51
CA GLU A 137 -21.50 -35.24 4.62
C GLU A 137 -20.65 -35.01 5.87
N VAL A 138 -21.16 -34.16 6.77
CA VAL A 138 -20.50 -33.85 8.05
C VAL A 138 -21.48 -34.05 9.18
N ARG A 139 -21.04 -34.77 10.20
CA ARG A 139 -21.76 -34.82 11.47
C ARG A 139 -21.24 -33.71 12.39
N VAL A 140 -22.12 -32.83 12.81
CA VAL A 140 -21.86 -31.75 13.76
C VAL A 140 -22.56 -32.10 15.07
N SER A 141 -21.81 -32.28 16.15
CA SER A 141 -22.34 -32.63 17.46
C SER A 141 -22.03 -31.53 18.48
N GLY A 142 -23.00 -31.08 19.25
CA GLY A 142 -22.80 -30.11 20.33
C GLY A 142 -23.99 -30.09 21.29
N VAL A 143 -23.72 -29.79 22.57
CA VAL A 143 -24.66 -29.70 23.72
C VAL A 143 -26.10 -30.16 23.39
N GLY A 144 -26.31 -31.48 23.36
CA GLY A 144 -27.64 -32.11 23.26
C GLY A 144 -28.22 -32.35 21.85
N ARG A 145 -27.58 -31.91 20.76
CA ARG A 145 -28.08 -32.14 19.39
C ARG A 145 -26.96 -32.48 18.41
N ALA A 146 -27.23 -33.45 17.54
CA ALA A 146 -26.38 -33.77 16.39
C ALA A 146 -27.11 -33.39 15.10
N PHE A 147 -26.37 -32.82 14.15
CA PHE A 147 -26.83 -32.47 12.82
C PHE A 147 -25.97 -33.20 11.79
N THR A 148 -26.60 -33.70 10.73
CA THR A 148 -25.89 -34.12 9.53
C THR A 148 -26.08 -33.04 8.48
N VAL A 149 -24.97 -32.49 7.98
CA VAL A 149 -24.97 -31.49 6.91
C VAL A 149 -24.49 -32.18 5.64
N PRO A 150 -25.34 -32.37 4.62
CA PRO A 150 -24.94 -32.95 3.35
C PRO A 150 -24.26 -31.91 2.45
N ALA A 151 -23.58 -32.40 1.40
CA ALA A 151 -23.00 -31.55 0.37
C ALA A 151 -24.00 -30.57 -0.25
N GLY A 152 -23.52 -29.38 -0.59
CA GLY A 152 -24.34 -28.30 -1.14
C GLY A 152 -25.16 -27.55 -0.09
N GLN A 153 -24.88 -27.76 1.21
CA GLN A 153 -25.53 -27.05 2.31
C GLN A 153 -24.52 -26.38 3.24
N GLN A 154 -24.97 -25.35 3.94
CA GLN A 154 -24.24 -24.67 5.00
C GLN A 154 -25.06 -24.57 6.28
N LEU A 155 -24.37 -24.65 7.41
CA LEU A 155 -24.89 -24.47 8.75
C LEU A 155 -24.34 -23.16 9.34
N SER A 156 -25.23 -22.27 9.76
CA SER A 156 -24.86 -21.15 10.62
C SER A 156 -24.68 -21.63 12.06
N PHE A 157 -23.54 -21.37 12.68
CA PHE A 157 -23.32 -21.68 14.09
C PHE A 157 -24.03 -20.69 15.04
N THR A 158 -24.44 -19.53 14.52
CA THR A 158 -25.16 -18.51 15.26
C THR A 158 -26.66 -18.80 15.31
N THR A 159 -27.29 -19.06 14.15
CA THR A 159 -28.73 -19.31 14.07
C THR A 159 -29.09 -20.80 14.11
N SER A 160 -28.11 -21.68 13.95
CA SER A 160 -28.30 -23.13 13.80
C SER A 160 -29.21 -23.51 12.61
N GLN A 161 -29.34 -22.60 11.63
CA GLN A 161 -30.10 -22.84 10.39
C GLN A 161 -29.24 -23.48 9.31
N LEU A 162 -29.87 -24.39 8.59
CA LEU A 162 -29.33 -25.09 7.44
C LEU A 162 -29.89 -24.45 6.17
N THR A 163 -29.01 -24.06 5.25
CA THR A 163 -29.39 -23.40 4.00
C THR A 163 -28.59 -23.99 2.84
N ALA A 164 -29.06 -23.79 1.61
CA ALA A 164 -28.29 -24.16 0.43
C ALA A 164 -26.98 -23.37 0.37
N PHE A 165 -25.94 -23.98 -0.20
CA PHE A 165 -24.64 -23.38 -0.39
C PHE A 165 -24.11 -23.70 -1.79
N THR A 166 -23.54 -22.70 -2.44
CA THR A 166 -22.81 -22.85 -3.70
C THR A 166 -21.48 -22.14 -3.54
N GLU A 167 -20.38 -22.86 -3.75
CA GLU A 167 -19.05 -22.28 -3.63
C GLU A 167 -18.81 -21.27 -4.76
N ARG A 168 -18.57 -20.01 -4.40
CA ARG A 168 -18.29 -18.91 -5.33
C ARG A 168 -16.88 -18.34 -5.16
N ASP A 169 -16.23 -18.64 -4.04
CA ASP A 169 -14.94 -18.08 -3.64
C ASP A 169 -14.03 -19.17 -3.04
N PRO A 170 -13.54 -20.12 -3.86
CA PRO A 170 -12.69 -21.23 -3.42
C PRO A 170 -11.25 -20.76 -3.18
N TRP A 171 -11.05 -19.91 -2.17
CA TRP A 171 -9.75 -19.34 -1.77
C TRP A 171 -8.66 -20.42 -1.60
N TYR A 172 -9.03 -21.59 -1.10
CA TYR A 172 -8.14 -22.72 -0.82
C TYR A 172 -7.54 -23.39 -2.08
N ASP A 173 -8.10 -23.14 -3.26
CA ASP A 173 -7.53 -23.67 -4.52
C ASP A 173 -6.46 -22.72 -5.11
N ALA A 174 -6.39 -21.47 -4.64
CA ALA A 174 -5.34 -20.54 -5.07
C ALA A 174 -4.00 -20.91 -4.39
N GLN A 175 -2.90 -20.91 -5.15
CA GLN A 175 -1.58 -21.16 -4.57
C GLN A 175 -1.03 -19.86 -4.00
N PHE A 176 -0.52 -19.88 -2.77
CA PHE A 176 0.20 -18.73 -2.21
C PHE A 176 1.52 -18.54 -2.93
N VAL A 177 1.76 -17.33 -3.46
CA VAL A 177 2.97 -16.97 -4.21
C VAL A 177 3.80 -15.91 -3.47
N GLY A 178 3.19 -15.16 -2.55
CA GLY A 178 3.93 -14.22 -1.71
C GLY A 178 3.06 -13.26 -0.93
N VAL A 179 3.70 -12.29 -0.28
CA VAL A 179 3.04 -11.20 0.43
C VAL A 179 2.76 -10.06 -0.54
N GLY A 180 1.54 -9.53 -0.51
CA GLY A 180 1.17 -8.31 -1.23
C GLY A 180 1.22 -7.09 -0.31
N ASP A 181 1.09 -5.91 -0.91
CA ASP A 181 1.29 -4.65 -0.21
C ASP A 181 -0.02 -3.86 -0.16
N ALA A 182 -0.15 -3.04 0.87
CA ALA A 182 -1.20 -2.05 1.07
C ALA A 182 -0.51 -0.74 1.41
N ARG A 183 -0.89 0.35 0.75
CA ARG A 183 -0.18 1.63 0.85
C ARG A 183 -1.15 2.79 0.85
N VAL A 184 -0.89 3.79 1.67
CA VAL A 184 -1.63 5.06 1.63
C VAL A 184 -1.28 5.81 0.34
N GLU A 185 -2.24 5.98 -0.55
CA GLU A 185 -2.02 6.68 -1.82
C GLU A 185 -2.50 8.14 -1.80
N GLY A 186 -3.54 8.42 -1.00
CA GLY A 186 -4.10 9.75 -0.83
C GLY A 186 -4.64 9.93 0.58
N LEU A 187 -4.61 11.15 1.11
CA LEU A 187 -5.21 11.46 2.39
C LEU A 187 -5.55 12.95 2.51
N LEU A 188 -6.51 13.26 3.37
CA LEU A 188 -6.88 14.62 3.76
C LEU A 188 -7.23 14.63 5.25
N GLY A 189 -6.86 15.71 5.95
CA GLY A 189 -7.17 15.88 7.37
C GLY A 189 -6.35 14.98 8.31
N PRO A 190 -6.76 14.87 9.59
CA PRO A 190 -6.07 14.05 10.58
C PRO A 190 -6.23 12.55 10.28
N VAL A 191 -5.12 11.92 9.85
CA VAL A 191 -5.02 10.48 9.63
C VAL A 191 -3.84 9.94 10.41
N GLU A 192 -4.05 8.86 11.15
CA GLU A 192 -3.01 8.23 11.99
C GLU A 192 -2.84 6.76 11.63
N LEU A 193 -1.60 6.31 11.66
CA LEU A 193 -1.21 4.91 11.53
C LEU A 193 -0.92 4.36 12.93
N ARG A 194 -1.62 3.29 13.30
CA ARG A 194 -1.32 2.46 14.47
C ARG A 194 -0.42 1.30 14.07
N ARG A 195 0.79 1.27 14.62
CA ARG A 195 1.76 0.20 14.44
C ARG A 195 1.36 -1.05 15.23
N THR A 196 2.04 -2.16 14.95
CA THR A 196 1.80 -3.46 15.61
C THR A 196 2.12 -3.44 17.12
N ASP A 197 3.02 -2.55 17.55
CA ASP A 197 3.33 -2.31 18.98
C ASP A 197 2.30 -1.40 19.68
N GLY A 198 1.28 -0.93 18.96
CA GLY A 198 0.23 -0.05 19.46
C GLY A 198 0.56 1.44 19.37
N THR A 199 1.76 1.83 18.94
CA THR A 199 2.14 3.24 18.78
C THR A 199 1.33 3.90 17.67
N LEU A 200 0.97 5.17 17.89
CA LEU A 200 0.25 6.00 16.93
C LEU A 200 1.19 7.06 16.36
N ARG A 201 1.15 7.27 15.05
CA ARG A 201 1.80 8.41 14.39
C ARG A 201 0.91 8.98 13.29
N ALA A 202 1.14 10.23 12.91
CA ALA A 202 0.54 10.78 11.70
C ALA A 202 0.90 9.92 10.48
N ALA A 203 -0.11 9.63 9.66
CA ALA A 203 0.06 8.92 8.40
C ALA A 203 0.50 9.91 7.31
N ALA A 204 1.34 9.42 6.41
CA ALA A 204 1.80 10.13 5.23
C ALA A 204 1.46 9.31 3.97
N ARG A 205 1.39 9.98 2.82
CA ARG A 205 1.31 9.27 1.54
C ARG A 205 2.56 8.41 1.36
N GLN A 206 2.37 7.26 0.72
CA GLN A 206 3.34 6.19 0.55
C GLN A 206 3.70 5.42 1.83
N ASP A 207 3.01 5.66 2.95
CA ASP A 207 3.09 4.76 4.10
C ASP A 207 2.54 3.38 3.73
N ASP A 208 3.34 2.34 3.98
CA ASP A 208 2.90 0.97 3.88
C ASP A 208 2.09 0.58 5.13
N LEU A 209 1.00 -0.18 4.93
CA LEU A 209 0.19 -0.78 5.99
C LEU A 209 0.51 -2.27 6.05
N ALA A 210 1.24 -2.67 7.09
CA ALA A 210 1.55 -4.07 7.34
C ALA A 210 0.38 -4.81 8.01
N PRO A 211 0.28 -6.14 7.84
CA PRO A 211 -0.65 -6.96 8.61
C PRO A 211 -0.51 -6.73 10.13
N GLY A 212 -1.63 -6.49 10.81
CA GLY A 212 -1.70 -6.16 12.23
C GLY A 212 -1.68 -4.65 12.54
N GLU A 213 -1.32 -3.80 11.56
CA GLU A 213 -1.44 -2.35 11.67
C GLU A 213 -2.88 -1.89 11.40
N ALA A 214 -3.19 -0.65 11.79
CA ALA A 214 -4.48 -0.04 11.51
C ALA A 214 -4.34 1.43 11.11
N LEU A 215 -5.25 1.91 10.28
CA LEU A 215 -5.36 3.30 9.88
C LEU A 215 -6.61 3.92 10.51
N ARG A 216 -6.45 5.12 11.06
CA ARG A 216 -7.50 5.86 11.77
C ARG A 216 -7.71 7.22 11.12
N THR A 217 -8.96 7.59 10.85
CA THR A 217 -9.35 8.93 10.38
C THR A 217 -10.10 9.69 11.48
N GLY A 218 -9.78 10.98 11.61
CA GLY A 218 -10.49 11.92 12.47
C GLY A 218 -11.71 12.56 11.77
N ALA A 219 -12.22 13.64 12.34
CA ALA A 219 -13.30 14.43 11.74
C ALA A 219 -12.81 15.19 10.49
N GLY A 220 -13.65 15.24 9.46
CA GLY A 220 -13.32 15.87 8.16
C GLY A 220 -12.16 15.20 7.40
N ALA A 221 -11.74 14.01 7.84
CA ALA A 221 -10.58 13.31 7.29
C ALA A 221 -11.00 12.17 6.36
N TRP A 222 -10.15 11.82 5.40
CA TRP A 222 -10.25 10.57 4.65
C TRP A 222 -8.88 10.06 4.27
N ALA A 223 -8.78 8.75 4.02
CA ALA A 223 -7.56 8.12 3.53
C ALA A 223 -7.89 7.08 2.44
N GLU A 224 -7.11 7.08 1.37
CA GLU A 224 -7.18 6.08 0.31
C GLU A 224 -6.02 5.10 0.45
N ILE A 225 -6.35 3.83 0.59
CA ILE A 225 -5.41 2.72 0.61
C ILE A 225 -5.44 2.04 -0.76
N GLY A 226 -4.31 2.11 -1.46
CA GLY A 226 -4.02 1.33 -2.64
C GLY A 226 -3.40 0.00 -2.30
N PHE A 227 -3.42 -0.87 -3.29
CA PHE A 227 -3.38 -2.30 -3.10
C PHE A 227 -2.65 -2.90 -4.31
N THR A 228 -1.55 -3.63 -4.08
CA THR A 228 -0.69 -4.13 -5.18
C THR A 228 -1.48 -5.00 -6.14
N GLY A 229 -1.78 -4.52 -7.35
CA GLY A 229 -2.61 -5.23 -8.33
C GLY A 229 -3.85 -4.44 -8.76
N GLY A 230 -4.22 -3.36 -8.09
CA GLY A 230 -5.29 -2.46 -8.54
C GLY A 230 -6.48 -2.38 -7.57
N GLY A 231 -7.37 -1.42 -7.83
CA GLY A 231 -8.41 -1.02 -6.90
C GLY A 231 -7.88 -0.24 -5.68
N TYR A 232 -8.81 0.24 -4.85
CA TYR A 232 -8.51 0.99 -3.63
C TYR A 232 -9.68 0.95 -2.65
N LEU A 233 -9.36 1.21 -1.38
CA LEU A 233 -10.34 1.48 -0.33
C LEU A 233 -10.19 2.92 0.13
N ARG A 234 -11.29 3.68 0.20
CA ARG A 234 -11.33 4.98 0.84
C ARG A 234 -12.00 4.87 2.21
N LEU A 235 -11.21 5.10 3.24
CA LEU A 235 -11.64 5.19 4.62
C LEU A 235 -12.13 6.62 4.85
N THR A 236 -13.41 6.77 5.19
CA THR A 236 -14.04 8.08 5.40
C THR A 236 -13.75 8.61 6.81
N GLU A 237 -14.33 9.75 7.20
CA GLU A 237 -14.09 10.35 8.52
C GLU A 237 -14.49 9.41 9.67
N GLN A 238 -13.90 9.64 10.85
CA GLN A 238 -14.21 8.92 12.09
C GLN A 238 -14.17 7.38 11.97
N SER A 239 -13.28 6.85 11.12
CA SER A 239 -13.21 5.43 10.80
C SER A 239 -11.92 4.78 11.30
N GLU A 240 -11.91 3.45 11.43
CA GLU A 240 -10.70 2.65 11.74
C GLU A 240 -10.70 1.37 10.92
N LEU A 241 -9.64 1.17 10.14
CA LEU A 241 -9.42 0.00 9.31
C LEU A 241 -8.18 -0.76 9.79
N GLY A 242 -8.33 -2.03 10.15
CA GLY A 242 -7.21 -2.94 10.37
C GLY A 242 -6.90 -3.76 9.11
N VAL A 243 -5.61 -3.96 8.83
CA VAL A 243 -5.18 -4.88 7.77
C VAL A 243 -4.87 -6.24 8.41
N LEU A 244 -5.60 -7.29 8.03
CA LEU A 244 -5.39 -8.63 8.58
C LEU A 244 -4.44 -9.45 7.73
N ALA A 245 -4.63 -9.44 6.41
CA ALA A 245 -3.75 -10.13 5.47
C ALA A 245 -3.82 -9.53 4.07
N VAL A 246 -2.70 -9.63 3.35
CA VAL A 246 -2.60 -9.25 1.94
C VAL A 246 -1.76 -10.29 1.19
N GLU A 247 -2.40 -11.20 0.48
CA GLU A 247 -1.75 -12.32 -0.20
C GLU A 247 -1.60 -12.06 -1.70
N LYS A 248 -0.46 -12.46 -2.27
CA LYS A 248 -0.32 -12.72 -3.70
C LYS A 248 -0.53 -14.22 -3.93
N THR A 249 -1.45 -14.56 -4.82
CA THR A 249 -1.78 -15.95 -5.16
C THR A 249 -1.67 -16.20 -6.66
N SER A 250 -1.73 -17.47 -7.07
CA SER A 250 -1.77 -17.86 -8.48
C SER A 250 -3.02 -17.35 -9.22
N ARG A 251 -4.08 -16.93 -8.51
CA ARG A 251 -5.31 -16.37 -9.06
C ARG A 251 -5.39 -14.85 -8.95
N GLY A 252 -4.29 -14.19 -8.58
CA GLY A 252 -4.23 -12.77 -8.30
C GLY A 252 -4.12 -12.50 -6.79
N ARG A 253 -4.60 -11.35 -6.33
CA ARG A 253 -4.42 -10.92 -4.95
C ARG A 253 -5.62 -11.26 -4.08
N GLU A 254 -5.37 -11.65 -2.84
CA GLU A 254 -6.41 -11.77 -1.81
C GLU A 254 -6.15 -10.79 -0.66
N VAL A 255 -7.17 -10.01 -0.30
CA VAL A 255 -7.09 -9.02 0.78
C VAL A 255 -8.08 -9.39 1.85
N THR A 256 -7.65 -9.37 3.10
CA THR A 256 -8.52 -9.49 4.26
C THR A 256 -8.37 -8.26 5.14
N LEU A 257 -9.45 -7.48 5.25
CA LEU A 257 -9.49 -6.24 6.00
C LEU A 257 -10.53 -6.32 7.13
N GLN A 258 -10.33 -5.51 8.18
CA GLN A 258 -11.27 -5.36 9.29
C GLN A 258 -11.68 -3.90 9.45
N LEU A 259 -12.91 -3.54 9.08
CA LEU A 259 -13.46 -2.22 9.40
C LEU A 259 -14.03 -2.24 10.81
N ARG A 260 -13.36 -1.58 11.77
CA ARG A 260 -13.74 -1.61 13.19
C ARG A 260 -14.78 -0.56 13.54
N ARG A 261 -14.74 0.59 12.87
CA ARG A 261 -15.69 1.69 13.03
C ARG A 261 -15.76 2.52 11.74
N GLY A 262 -16.88 3.23 11.56
CA GLY A 262 -17.10 4.18 10.47
C GLY A 262 -17.43 3.50 9.14
N VAL A 263 -16.95 4.07 8.03
CA VAL A 263 -17.39 3.72 6.67
C VAL A 263 -16.20 3.53 5.73
N ALA A 264 -16.24 2.45 4.95
CA ALA A 264 -15.30 2.16 3.88
C ALA A 264 -16.00 2.16 2.51
N TRP A 265 -15.48 2.97 1.59
CA TRP A 265 -15.81 2.93 0.17
C TRP A 265 -14.79 2.07 -0.57
N ASN A 266 -15.24 1.11 -1.35
CA ASN A 266 -14.38 0.11 -1.97
C ASN A 266 -14.56 0.14 -3.48
N VAL A 267 -13.44 0.24 -4.20
CA VAL A 267 -13.39 0.13 -5.65
C VAL A 267 -12.44 -1.01 -5.99
N VAL A 268 -12.97 -2.11 -6.49
CA VAL A 268 -12.22 -3.32 -6.80
C VAL A 268 -12.19 -3.50 -8.30
N GLU A 269 -10.99 -3.53 -8.90
CA GLU A 269 -10.81 -3.71 -10.33
C GLU A 269 -11.16 -5.13 -10.81
N LYS A 270 -11.64 -5.24 -12.05
CA LYS A 270 -11.94 -6.53 -12.69
C LYS A 270 -10.63 -7.29 -12.97
N GLY A 271 -10.66 -8.61 -12.84
CA GLY A 271 -9.53 -9.49 -13.18
C GLY A 271 -8.49 -9.68 -12.07
N GLN A 272 -8.58 -8.92 -10.98
CA GLN A 272 -7.80 -9.15 -9.76
C GLN A 272 -8.47 -10.26 -8.92
N GLY A 273 -7.67 -11.08 -8.23
CA GLY A 273 -8.12 -12.16 -7.35
C GLY A 273 -9.04 -11.70 -6.21
N GLY A 274 -9.55 -12.64 -5.39
CA GLY A 274 -10.65 -12.43 -4.44
C GLY A 274 -10.41 -11.31 -3.41
N TYR A 275 -11.29 -10.31 -3.35
CA TYR A 275 -11.23 -9.25 -2.34
C TYR A 275 -12.22 -9.53 -1.20
N ARG A 276 -11.77 -9.45 0.05
CA ARG A 276 -12.61 -9.58 1.23
C ARG A 276 -12.43 -8.45 2.23
N ILE A 277 -13.55 -7.83 2.60
CA ILE A 277 -13.62 -6.93 3.75
C ILE A 277 -14.60 -7.50 4.76
N SER A 278 -14.14 -7.61 6.00
CA SER A 278 -14.95 -8.01 7.14
C SER A 278 -15.16 -6.80 8.05
N THR A 279 -16.36 -6.69 8.57
CA THR A 279 -16.72 -5.81 9.68
C THR A 279 -17.18 -6.70 10.84
N PRO A 280 -17.32 -6.15 12.06
CA PRO A 280 -17.92 -6.85 13.19
C PRO A 280 -19.28 -7.49 12.89
N VAL A 281 -19.98 -7.05 11.84
CA VAL A 281 -21.37 -7.46 11.55
C VAL A 281 -21.62 -7.95 10.12
N VAL A 282 -20.74 -7.69 9.16
CA VAL A 282 -20.87 -8.14 7.76
C VAL A 282 -19.52 -8.52 7.17
N SER A 283 -19.45 -9.62 6.43
CA SER A 283 -18.27 -9.95 5.60
C SER A 283 -18.69 -10.15 4.15
N THR A 284 -17.94 -9.51 3.24
CA THR A 284 -18.26 -9.44 1.82
C THR A 284 -17.13 -10.00 0.96
N SER A 285 -17.46 -10.83 -0.04
CA SER A 285 -16.52 -11.23 -1.10
C SER A 285 -16.98 -10.63 -2.44
N VAL A 286 -16.04 -10.09 -3.22
CA VAL A 286 -16.34 -9.36 -4.46
C VAL A 286 -15.31 -9.56 -5.56
N ARG A 287 -15.75 -9.31 -6.80
CA ARG A 287 -14.88 -9.25 -7.98
C ARG A 287 -15.37 -8.16 -8.94
N GLY A 288 -14.57 -7.09 -9.13
CA GLY A 288 -14.91 -6.04 -10.10
C GLY A 288 -16.12 -5.19 -9.70
N THR A 289 -16.10 -4.56 -8.52
CA THR A 289 -17.26 -3.91 -7.89
C THR A 289 -16.93 -2.55 -7.30
N VAL A 290 -17.94 -1.70 -7.21
CA VAL A 290 -17.93 -0.48 -6.42
C VAL A 290 -19.01 -0.60 -5.34
N PHE A 291 -18.61 -0.58 -4.08
CA PHE A 291 -19.51 -0.82 -2.96
C PHE A 291 -19.05 -0.12 -1.69
N ARG A 292 -20.00 0.15 -0.81
CA ARG A 292 -19.77 0.74 0.51
C ARG A 292 -20.13 -0.27 1.59
N VAL A 293 -19.32 -0.29 2.64
CA VAL A 293 -19.59 -1.05 3.85
C VAL A 293 -19.42 -0.16 5.07
N ASP A 294 -20.41 -0.21 5.94
CA ASP A 294 -20.43 0.51 7.21
C ASP A 294 -20.19 -0.49 8.36
N ALA A 295 -19.54 -0.03 9.42
CA ALA A 295 -19.27 -0.86 10.58
C ALA A 295 -20.54 -1.29 11.34
N ASP A 296 -21.66 -0.61 11.12
CA ASP A 296 -22.99 -0.95 11.66
C ASP A 296 -23.72 -2.03 10.83
N GLY A 297 -23.17 -2.41 9.68
CA GLY A 297 -23.67 -3.49 8.83
C GLY A 297 -24.56 -3.06 7.68
N LEU A 298 -24.57 -1.76 7.33
CA LEU A 298 -25.07 -1.33 6.03
C LEU A 298 -24.07 -1.69 4.92
N VAL A 299 -24.58 -2.34 3.86
CA VAL A 299 -23.87 -2.55 2.60
C VAL A 299 -24.65 -1.91 1.47
N LYS A 300 -23.97 -1.15 0.61
CA LYS A 300 -24.54 -0.56 -0.60
C LYS A 300 -23.70 -0.95 -1.82
N VAL A 301 -24.33 -1.36 -2.92
CA VAL A 301 -23.63 -1.77 -4.14
C VAL A 301 -23.98 -0.82 -5.27
N PHE A 302 -22.95 -0.18 -5.84
CA PHE A 302 -23.08 0.80 -6.91
C PHE A 302 -22.79 0.16 -8.26
N GLU A 303 -21.82 -0.76 -8.32
CA GLU A 303 -21.46 -1.52 -9.51
C GLU A 303 -21.08 -2.96 -9.16
N GLY A 304 -21.50 -3.91 -10.00
CA GLY A 304 -21.21 -5.35 -9.86
C GLY A 304 -22.10 -6.07 -8.85
N GLU A 305 -21.56 -7.11 -8.19
CA GLU A 305 -22.27 -7.96 -7.22
C GLU A 305 -21.42 -8.20 -5.97
N VAL A 306 -22.04 -8.15 -4.79
CA VAL A 306 -21.42 -8.42 -3.49
C VAL A 306 -22.11 -9.59 -2.79
N ALA A 307 -21.35 -10.64 -2.44
CA ALA A 307 -21.88 -11.75 -1.64
C ALA A 307 -21.76 -11.47 -0.14
N LEU A 308 -22.87 -11.52 0.59
CA LEU A 308 -22.95 -11.31 2.04
C LEU A 308 -22.83 -12.65 2.79
N THR A 309 -21.61 -13.04 3.15
CA THR A 309 -21.36 -14.32 3.86
C THR A 309 -22.09 -14.41 5.21
N SER A 310 -22.24 -13.28 5.90
CA SER A 310 -23.01 -13.14 7.15
C SER A 310 -24.52 -13.39 7.00
N SER A 311 -25.04 -13.37 5.76
CA SER A 311 -26.46 -13.57 5.42
C SER A 311 -26.65 -14.80 4.51
N GLY A 312 -25.86 -15.86 4.71
CA GLY A 312 -25.98 -17.09 3.92
C GLY A 312 -25.58 -16.94 2.45
N ASP A 313 -24.57 -16.10 2.16
CA ASP A 313 -24.12 -15.74 0.81
C ASP A 313 -25.19 -15.07 -0.07
N LEU A 314 -26.14 -14.36 0.54
CA LEU A 314 -27.05 -13.48 -0.19
C LEU A 314 -26.25 -12.55 -1.12
N ALA A 315 -26.54 -12.59 -2.40
CA ALA A 315 -25.95 -11.70 -3.39
C ALA A 315 -26.71 -10.36 -3.41
N LEU A 316 -25.97 -9.25 -3.37
CA LEU A 316 -26.46 -7.90 -3.62
C LEU A 316 -25.92 -7.40 -4.96
N GLY A 317 -26.80 -7.05 -5.88
CA GLY A 317 -26.46 -6.47 -7.17
C GLY A 317 -26.34 -4.95 -7.16
N ALA A 318 -25.87 -4.39 -8.28
CA ALA A 318 -25.80 -2.95 -8.48
C ALA A 318 -27.17 -2.28 -8.31
N GLY A 319 -27.20 -1.17 -7.56
CA GLY A 319 -28.45 -0.47 -7.24
C GLY A 319 -29.20 -1.05 -6.05
N GLU A 320 -28.60 -2.01 -5.32
CA GLU A 320 -29.17 -2.58 -4.10
C GLU A 320 -28.38 -2.18 -2.84
N GLN A 321 -29.07 -2.20 -1.71
CA GLN A 321 -28.47 -2.05 -0.38
C GLN A 321 -29.15 -3.00 0.62
N LYS A 322 -28.44 -3.33 1.69
CA LYS A 322 -29.00 -4.10 2.80
C LYS A 322 -28.39 -3.65 4.12
N ARG A 323 -29.23 -3.43 5.13
CA ARG A 323 -28.82 -3.33 6.54
C ARG A 323 -28.90 -4.69 7.20
N ARG A 324 -28.08 -4.90 8.23
CA ARG A 324 -28.05 -6.13 9.03
C ARG A 324 -29.44 -6.62 9.47
N GLU A 325 -30.31 -5.71 9.90
CA GLU A 325 -31.65 -6.01 10.45
C GLU A 325 -32.67 -6.36 9.37
N GLN A 326 -32.39 -6.06 8.11
CA GLN A 326 -33.32 -6.30 7.01
C GLN A 326 -33.22 -7.75 6.53
N ALA A 327 -34.36 -8.40 6.35
CA ALA A 327 -34.43 -9.75 5.80
C ALA A 327 -34.04 -9.78 4.31
N ALA A 328 -34.56 -8.82 3.53
CA ALA A 328 -34.35 -8.73 2.08
C ALA A 328 -33.57 -7.45 1.69
N PRO A 329 -32.90 -7.45 0.52
CA PRO A 329 -32.33 -6.25 -0.07
C PRO A 329 -33.39 -5.17 -0.34
N GLY A 330 -32.98 -3.90 -0.30
CA GLY A 330 -33.77 -2.76 -0.76
C GLY A 330 -33.06 -1.98 -1.85
N ALA A 331 -33.77 -1.04 -2.48
CA ALA A 331 -33.19 -0.15 -3.48
C ALA A 331 -32.13 0.79 -2.86
N LEU A 332 -31.06 1.05 -3.61
CA LEU A 332 -29.96 1.95 -3.23
C LEU A 332 -30.49 3.37 -2.98
N GLN A 333 -30.19 3.90 -1.80
CA GLN A 333 -30.51 5.27 -1.42
C GLN A 333 -29.22 6.06 -1.18
N LEU A 334 -28.95 7.06 -2.03
CA LEU A 334 -27.75 7.88 -1.95
C LEU A 334 -27.81 8.89 -0.80
N ASP A 335 -26.79 8.85 0.06
CA ASP A 335 -26.60 9.83 1.12
C ASP A 335 -25.43 10.79 0.82
N ALA A 336 -25.09 11.66 1.78
CA ALA A 336 -24.03 12.66 1.61
C ALA A 336 -22.65 11.99 1.43
N THR A 337 -22.37 10.95 2.20
CA THR A 337 -21.11 10.19 2.14
C THR A 337 -20.93 9.53 0.79
N ASP A 338 -22.00 8.99 0.20
CA ASP A 338 -21.95 8.40 -1.15
C ASP A 338 -21.59 9.45 -2.21
N ARG A 339 -22.22 10.62 -2.19
CA ARG A 339 -21.96 11.71 -3.14
C ARG A 339 -20.52 12.22 -3.04
N VAL A 340 -20.00 12.36 -1.81
CA VAL A 340 -18.61 12.77 -1.58
C VAL A 340 -17.65 11.73 -2.17
N ASN A 341 -17.91 10.43 -1.94
CA ASN A 341 -17.06 9.38 -2.48
C ASN A 341 -17.08 9.33 -4.02
N GLN A 342 -18.24 9.42 -4.66
CA GLN A 342 -18.33 9.47 -6.12
C GLN A 342 -17.61 10.70 -6.72
N ALA A 343 -17.68 11.85 -6.04
CA ALA A 343 -16.93 13.04 -6.44
C ALA A 343 -15.41 12.84 -6.31
N LEU A 344 -14.95 12.19 -5.23
CA LEU A 344 -13.56 11.84 -5.04
C LEU A 344 -13.07 10.79 -6.05
N ASP A 345 -13.90 9.83 -6.45
CA ASP A 345 -13.58 8.87 -7.51
C ASP A 345 -13.36 9.61 -8.85
N THR A 346 -14.22 10.58 -9.16
CA THR A 346 -14.05 11.45 -10.33
C THR A 346 -12.76 12.26 -10.26
N GLN A 347 -12.40 12.79 -9.08
CA GLN A 347 -11.12 13.50 -8.89
C GLN A 347 -9.93 12.56 -9.03
N ARG A 348 -10.01 11.34 -8.49
CA ARG A 348 -8.97 10.31 -8.58
C ARG A 348 -8.71 9.93 -10.04
N ALA A 349 -9.77 9.74 -10.83
CA ALA A 349 -9.68 9.42 -12.26
C ALA A 349 -9.05 10.51 -13.14
N ARG A 350 -8.89 11.74 -12.63
CA ARG A 350 -8.22 12.82 -13.38
C ARG A 350 -6.76 12.42 -13.71
N PRO A 351 -6.27 12.70 -14.93
CA PRO A 351 -4.92 12.35 -15.33
C PRO A 351 -3.87 13.09 -14.50
N LEU A 352 -2.72 12.44 -14.30
CA LEU A 352 -1.53 13.08 -13.76
C LEU A 352 -0.96 14.06 -14.79
N VAL A 353 -1.03 15.34 -14.46
CA VAL A 353 -0.37 16.43 -15.18
C VAL A 353 0.83 16.89 -14.34
N LEU A 354 1.97 17.09 -15.00
CA LEU A 354 3.17 17.68 -14.43
C LEU A 354 3.63 18.80 -15.38
N SER A 355 3.73 20.01 -14.87
CA SER A 355 4.24 21.18 -15.59
C SER A 355 5.31 21.84 -14.74
N VAL A 356 6.50 21.99 -15.32
CA VAL A 356 7.66 22.62 -14.71
C VAL A 356 8.00 23.86 -15.51
N ALA A 357 8.16 25.01 -14.84
CA ALA A 357 8.59 26.23 -15.51
C ALA A 357 9.91 25.99 -16.26
N ARG A 358 10.02 26.47 -17.50
CA ARG A 358 11.24 26.30 -18.28
C ARG A 358 12.37 27.10 -17.61
N PRO A 359 13.44 26.45 -17.13
CA PRO A 359 14.56 27.19 -16.54
C PRO A 359 15.35 27.93 -17.61
N ALA A 360 16.04 29.00 -17.20
CA ALA A 360 17.16 29.51 -17.96
C ALA A 360 18.25 28.44 -18.06
N ARG A 361 19.09 28.51 -19.12
CA ARG A 361 20.17 27.53 -19.30
C ARG A 361 21.24 27.66 -18.23
N SER A 362 21.57 28.89 -17.84
CA SER A 362 22.51 29.21 -16.76
C SER A 362 21.76 29.81 -15.58
N LEU A 363 22.07 29.36 -14.38
CA LEU A 363 21.41 29.73 -13.13
C LEU A 363 22.44 29.88 -12.02
N THR A 364 22.19 30.75 -11.05
CA THR A 364 22.96 30.81 -9.79
C THR A 364 22.49 29.75 -8.78
N VAL A 365 21.19 29.41 -8.86
CA VAL A 365 20.52 28.42 -8.03
C VAL A 365 19.41 27.73 -8.82
N ILE A 366 19.17 26.44 -8.57
CA ILE A 366 18.00 25.76 -9.12
C ILE A 366 16.82 26.16 -8.25
N ASP A 367 15.88 26.92 -8.80
CA ASP A 367 14.64 27.33 -8.15
C ASP A 367 13.49 27.26 -9.16
N LEU A 368 12.83 26.11 -9.23
CA LEU A 368 11.86 25.81 -10.29
C LEU A 368 10.44 25.77 -9.74
N PRO A 369 9.55 26.67 -10.19
CA PRO A 369 8.12 26.51 -9.99
C PRO A 369 7.60 25.27 -10.70
N VAL A 370 6.89 24.43 -9.96
CA VAL A 370 6.28 23.19 -10.44
C VAL A 370 4.79 23.19 -10.11
N THR A 371 3.98 22.83 -11.09
CA THR A 371 2.56 22.55 -10.90
C THR A 371 2.27 21.10 -11.27
N ALA A 372 1.51 20.42 -10.43
CA ALA A 372 1.07 19.06 -10.66
C ALA A 372 -0.38 18.87 -10.18
N THR A 373 -1.04 17.83 -10.66
CA THR A 373 -2.37 17.44 -10.15
C THR A 373 -2.34 17.30 -8.62
N THR A 374 -3.41 17.67 -7.92
CA THR A 374 -3.49 17.53 -6.46
C THR A 374 -3.30 16.07 -6.03
N GLN A 375 -2.86 15.86 -4.78
CA GLN A 375 -2.51 14.52 -4.27
C GLN A 375 -1.34 13.84 -5.03
N THR A 376 -0.48 14.62 -5.71
CA THR A 376 0.78 14.14 -6.31
C THR A 376 1.93 14.14 -5.30
N THR A 377 2.73 13.07 -5.28
CA THR A 377 4.02 13.02 -4.59
C THR A 377 5.10 13.41 -5.60
N LEU A 378 5.91 14.41 -5.25
CA LEU A 378 7.01 14.89 -6.07
C LEU A 378 8.35 14.49 -5.47
N SER A 379 9.29 14.10 -6.33
CA SER A 379 10.70 14.01 -6.01
C SER A 379 11.52 14.66 -7.12
N ALA A 380 12.66 15.24 -6.76
CA ALA A 380 13.52 15.91 -7.71
C ALA A 380 14.98 15.56 -7.46
N THR A 381 15.74 15.40 -8.53
CA THR A 381 17.17 15.08 -8.48
C THR A 381 17.94 15.89 -9.50
N ALA A 382 19.21 16.19 -9.20
CA ALA A 382 20.17 16.74 -10.13
C ALA A 382 21.30 15.72 -10.33
N ARG A 383 21.61 15.40 -11.60
CA ARG A 383 22.71 14.50 -11.94
C ARG A 383 23.84 15.27 -12.62
N ASP A 384 25.04 15.22 -12.06
CA ASP A 384 26.21 15.87 -12.63
C ASP A 384 26.80 15.11 -13.85
N ARG A 385 27.82 15.67 -14.49
CA ARG A 385 28.54 15.02 -15.61
C ARG A 385 29.27 13.73 -15.23
N ARG A 386 29.59 13.53 -13.95
CA ARG A 386 30.23 12.31 -13.42
C ARG A 386 29.20 11.23 -13.06
N GLY A 387 27.91 11.51 -13.23
CA GLY A 387 26.81 10.60 -12.92
C GLY A 387 26.36 10.61 -11.47
N ARG A 388 26.92 11.49 -10.61
CA ARG A 388 26.52 11.62 -9.21
C ARG A 388 25.13 12.23 -9.13
N ILE A 389 24.26 11.66 -8.31
CA ILE A 389 22.87 12.09 -8.13
C ILE A 389 22.74 12.79 -6.78
N THR A 390 22.26 14.03 -6.80
CA THR A 390 21.90 14.81 -5.62
C THR A 390 20.38 14.98 -5.56
N VAL A 391 19.78 14.73 -4.41
CA VAL A 391 18.35 14.99 -4.18
C VAL A 391 18.12 16.49 -4.00
N LEU A 392 17.12 17.03 -4.68
CA LEU A 392 16.71 18.43 -4.55
C LEU A 392 15.55 18.55 -3.56
N GLY A 393 15.47 19.68 -2.87
CA GLY A 393 14.36 19.98 -1.98
C GLY A 393 13.09 20.23 -2.79
N VAL A 394 11.96 19.70 -2.31
CA VAL A 394 10.63 19.96 -2.88
C VAL A 394 9.78 20.62 -1.80
N ILE A 395 9.43 21.88 -2.02
CA ILE A 395 8.70 22.71 -1.06
C ILE A 395 7.27 22.89 -1.58
N PRO A 396 6.22 22.48 -0.82
CA PRO A 396 4.84 22.75 -1.19
C PRO A 396 4.54 24.25 -1.24
N GLY A 397 3.78 24.68 -2.25
CA GLY A 397 3.30 26.06 -2.40
C GLY A 397 2.01 26.34 -1.62
N ALA A 398 1.51 27.57 -1.73
CA ALA A 398 0.30 28.01 -1.02
C ALA A 398 -0.98 27.31 -1.50
N ALA A 399 -1.07 26.99 -2.80
CA ALA A 399 -2.20 26.24 -3.35
C ALA A 399 -1.86 24.76 -3.56
N ALA A 400 -2.86 23.90 -3.35
CA ALA A 400 -2.70 22.46 -3.57
C ALA A 400 -2.25 22.17 -5.02
N GLY A 401 -1.19 21.38 -5.18
CA GLY A 401 -0.62 21.06 -6.48
C GLY A 401 0.46 22.04 -6.97
N GLN A 402 0.75 23.11 -6.22
CA GLN A 402 1.91 23.97 -6.48
C GLN A 402 3.10 23.55 -5.61
N PHE A 403 4.29 23.60 -6.18
CA PHE A 403 5.53 23.24 -5.53
C PHE A 403 6.69 24.08 -6.06
N THR A 404 7.77 24.14 -5.29
CA THR A 404 9.04 24.72 -5.71
C THR A 404 10.13 23.67 -5.53
N VAL A 405 10.86 23.37 -6.60
CA VAL A 405 12.04 22.51 -6.56
C VAL A 405 13.27 23.38 -6.39
N ARG A 406 14.00 23.18 -5.29
CA ARG A 406 15.14 24.02 -4.93
C ARG A 406 16.41 23.21 -4.67
N SER A 407 17.54 23.64 -5.21
CA SER A 407 18.85 23.09 -4.84
C SER A 407 19.34 23.66 -3.51
N ALA A 408 20.13 22.87 -2.78
CA ALA A 408 20.92 23.41 -1.68
C ALA A 408 21.98 24.39 -2.20
N LEU A 409 22.33 25.39 -1.37
CA LEU A 409 23.28 26.45 -1.75
C LEU A 409 24.71 25.93 -1.95
N ASP A 410 25.04 24.79 -1.34
CA ASP A 410 26.34 24.12 -1.42
C ASP A 410 26.47 23.19 -2.65
N LEU A 411 25.42 23.05 -3.47
CA LEU A 411 25.52 22.30 -4.72
C LEU A 411 26.62 22.92 -5.60
N PRO A 412 27.66 22.17 -6.02
CA PRO A 412 28.78 22.75 -6.75
C PRO A 412 28.38 23.38 -8.08
N GLU A 413 29.15 24.35 -8.55
CA GLU A 413 29.02 24.87 -9.92
C GLU A 413 29.27 23.77 -10.96
N GLY A 414 28.64 23.90 -12.12
CA GLY A 414 28.74 22.95 -13.22
C GLY A 414 27.41 22.54 -13.80
N GLU A 415 27.44 21.49 -14.61
CA GLU A 415 26.32 21.10 -15.47
C GLU A 415 25.53 19.93 -14.88
N TYR A 416 24.21 20.11 -14.84
CA TYR A 416 23.29 19.19 -14.21
C TYR A 416 22.14 18.80 -15.13
N LEU A 417 21.82 17.52 -15.17
CA LEU A 417 20.52 17.03 -15.63
C LEU A 417 19.56 17.01 -14.44
N VAL A 418 18.67 17.99 -14.39
CA VAL A 418 17.60 18.06 -13.39
C VAL A 418 16.45 17.15 -13.85
N ARG A 419 15.96 16.31 -12.95
CA ARG A 419 14.78 15.46 -13.16
C ARG A 419 13.77 15.72 -12.07
N VAL A 420 12.54 15.98 -12.46
CA VAL A 420 11.39 16.08 -11.55
C VAL A 420 10.46 14.91 -11.86
N ARG A 421 10.23 14.06 -10.87
CA ARG A 421 9.33 12.91 -10.94
C ARG A 421 8.08 13.22 -10.15
N ALA A 422 6.93 13.04 -10.79
CA ALA A 422 5.61 13.10 -10.19
C ALA A 422 4.99 11.72 -10.16
N GLU A 423 4.39 11.37 -9.04
CA GLU A 423 3.70 10.09 -8.84
C GLU A 423 2.34 10.31 -8.17
N ARG A 424 1.30 9.69 -8.72
CA ARG A 424 -0.08 9.79 -8.22
C ARG A 424 -0.86 8.54 -8.60
N TYR A 425 -1.35 7.79 -7.61
CA TYR A 425 -2.16 6.57 -7.82
C TYR A 425 -1.54 5.60 -8.84
N GLY A 426 -0.24 5.32 -8.69
CA GLY A 426 0.53 4.48 -9.61
C GLY A 426 0.91 5.13 -10.96
N ALA A 427 0.27 6.24 -11.35
CA ALA A 427 0.67 7.00 -12.53
C ALA A 427 1.96 7.78 -12.27
N VAL A 428 2.88 7.76 -13.23
CA VAL A 428 4.18 8.42 -13.13
C VAL A 428 4.38 9.36 -14.32
N LYS A 429 4.82 10.59 -14.05
CA LYS A 429 5.32 11.53 -15.06
C LYS A 429 6.71 12.00 -14.67
N VAL A 430 7.59 12.15 -15.65
CA VAL A 430 8.95 12.65 -15.43
C VAL A 430 9.20 13.79 -16.38
N TRP A 431 9.67 14.90 -15.83
CA TRP A 431 10.22 16.02 -16.57
C TRP A 431 11.73 16.08 -16.36
N ALA A 432 12.47 16.51 -17.38
CA ALA A 432 13.91 16.70 -17.26
C ALA A 432 14.41 17.87 -18.11
N ALA A 433 15.42 18.60 -17.60
CA ALA A 433 16.13 19.63 -18.34
C ALA A 433 17.60 19.68 -17.92
N ARG A 434 18.46 20.17 -18.83
CA ARG A 434 19.85 20.49 -18.53
C ARG A 434 19.97 21.96 -18.12
N VAL A 435 20.72 22.20 -17.06
CA VAL A 435 21.05 23.54 -16.56
C VAL A 435 22.52 23.58 -16.14
N SER A 436 23.16 24.75 -16.28
CA SER A 436 24.45 25.06 -15.70
C SER A 436 24.26 25.92 -14.46
N LEU A 437 24.97 25.55 -13.38
CA LEU A 437 25.11 26.37 -12.19
C LEU A 437 26.40 27.17 -12.27
N ASP A 438 26.26 28.49 -12.23
CA ASP A 438 27.35 29.46 -12.27
C ASP A 438 27.05 30.60 -11.30
N ARG A 439 27.88 30.75 -10.28
CA ARG A 439 27.82 31.82 -9.27
C ARG A 439 29.06 32.70 -9.34
N THR A 440 29.95 32.47 -10.31
CA THR A 440 31.18 33.23 -10.46
C THR A 440 30.86 34.50 -11.23
N PRO A 441 31.03 35.70 -10.63
CA PRO A 441 30.73 36.93 -11.36
C PRO A 441 31.72 37.15 -12.52
N PRO A 442 31.26 37.77 -13.62
CA PRO A 442 32.13 38.10 -14.75
C PRO A 442 33.20 39.11 -14.33
N ARG A 443 34.32 39.16 -15.05
CA ARG A 443 35.43 40.07 -14.75
C ARG A 443 35.75 40.98 -15.92
N ALA A 444 36.15 42.21 -15.62
CA ALA A 444 36.76 43.14 -16.57
C ALA A 444 38.19 43.47 -16.15
N THR A 445 39.09 43.53 -17.12
CA THR A 445 40.50 43.90 -16.95
C THR A 445 40.90 44.92 -18.01
N ARG A 446 41.99 45.66 -17.77
CA ARG A 446 42.50 46.70 -18.70
C ARG A 446 41.45 47.74 -19.08
N VAL A 447 40.59 48.09 -18.13
CA VAL A 447 39.54 49.07 -18.35
C VAL A 447 40.16 50.45 -18.44
N GLN A 448 39.84 51.17 -19.50
CA GLN A 448 40.31 52.52 -19.77
C GLN A 448 39.12 53.41 -20.14
N ALA A 449 39.15 54.63 -19.64
CA ALA A 449 38.23 55.70 -20.00
C ALA A 449 39.06 56.87 -20.52
N ILE A 450 38.96 57.16 -21.82
CA ILE A 450 39.75 58.21 -22.48
C ILE A 450 38.80 59.15 -23.19
N THR A 451 38.86 60.44 -22.86
CA THR A 451 38.11 61.49 -23.54
C THR A 451 38.96 62.09 -24.65
N GLU A 452 38.50 61.98 -25.90
CA GLU A 452 39.14 62.54 -27.09
C GLU A 452 38.15 63.48 -27.79
N GLY A 453 38.33 64.79 -27.62
CA GLY A 453 37.43 65.79 -28.16
C GLY A 453 36.02 65.69 -27.57
N GLN A 454 35.02 65.37 -28.40
CA GLN A 454 33.61 65.24 -27.99
C GLN A 454 33.18 63.80 -27.68
N VAL A 455 34.12 62.85 -27.61
CA VAL A 455 33.82 61.43 -27.41
C VAL A 455 34.56 60.88 -26.20
N LEU A 456 33.84 60.20 -25.33
CA LEU A 456 34.39 59.34 -24.28
C LEU A 456 34.48 57.90 -24.81
N ARG A 457 35.70 57.36 -24.89
CA ARG A 457 35.97 55.98 -25.26
C ARG A 457 36.17 55.14 -24.00
N LEU A 458 35.26 54.20 -23.78
CA LEU A 458 35.40 53.14 -22.78
C LEU A 458 35.87 51.86 -23.45
N SER A 459 37.01 51.33 -23.03
CA SER A 459 37.55 50.08 -23.57
C SER A 459 38.06 49.18 -22.47
N GLY A 460 38.09 47.88 -22.74
CA GLY A 460 38.69 46.91 -21.82
C GLY A 460 38.53 45.49 -22.33
N ARG A 461 38.89 44.52 -21.49
CA ARG A 461 38.74 43.09 -21.78
C ARG A 461 37.85 42.43 -20.75
N THR A 462 36.83 41.75 -21.22
CA THR A 462 35.91 40.97 -20.40
C THR A 462 36.25 39.49 -20.44
N SER A 463 35.97 38.80 -19.34
CA SER A 463 36.12 37.36 -19.22
C SER A 463 35.05 36.79 -18.29
N ASP A 464 34.55 35.61 -18.63
CA ASP A 464 33.59 34.86 -17.83
C ASP A 464 33.97 33.37 -17.83
N ASN A 465 33.62 32.66 -16.75
CA ASN A 465 33.90 31.23 -16.62
C ASN A 465 33.09 30.39 -17.62
N SER A 466 31.90 30.85 -17.99
CA SER A 466 31.06 30.14 -18.97
C SER A 466 31.53 30.33 -20.43
N GLY A 467 32.37 31.34 -20.69
CA GLY A 467 32.77 31.75 -22.04
C GLY A 467 31.61 32.37 -22.85
N ALA A 468 30.46 32.63 -22.24
CA ALA A 468 29.32 33.26 -22.91
C ALA A 468 29.51 34.78 -23.04
N ALA A 469 28.89 35.34 -24.07
CA ALA A 469 28.84 36.80 -24.22
C ALA A 469 28.11 37.46 -23.04
N LEU A 470 28.70 38.54 -22.53
CA LEU A 470 28.26 39.29 -21.37
C LEU A 470 27.42 40.50 -21.77
N THR A 471 26.63 41.00 -20.84
CA THR A 471 25.88 42.25 -20.98
C THR A 471 26.62 43.36 -20.24
N LEU A 472 27.18 44.31 -20.98
CA LEU A 472 27.78 45.53 -20.46
C LEU A 472 26.71 46.60 -20.32
N ASN A 473 26.56 47.16 -19.12
CA ASN A 473 25.68 48.29 -18.84
C ASN A 473 26.53 49.49 -18.43
N VAL A 474 26.37 50.60 -19.13
CA VAL A 474 26.99 51.88 -18.78
C VAL A 474 25.90 52.85 -18.38
N VAL A 475 25.92 53.32 -17.14
CA VAL A 475 24.96 54.28 -16.60
C VAL A 475 25.67 55.60 -16.34
N PHE A 476 25.17 56.70 -16.89
CA PHE A 476 25.76 58.03 -16.70
C PHE A 476 24.72 59.14 -16.56
N GLY A 477 25.08 60.21 -15.87
CA GLY A 477 24.21 61.37 -15.61
C GLY A 477 23.88 61.56 -14.13
N THR A 478 23.09 62.59 -13.83
CA THR A 478 22.70 62.96 -12.46
C THR A 478 21.18 62.91 -12.31
N GLY A 479 20.70 62.37 -11.18
CA GLY A 479 19.29 62.45 -10.76
C GLY A 479 18.27 62.12 -11.85
N THR A 480 17.58 63.14 -12.36
CA THR A 480 16.50 63.06 -13.35
C THR A 480 16.95 62.84 -14.81
N SER A 481 18.26 62.88 -15.09
CA SER A 481 18.83 62.77 -16.44
C SER A 481 19.82 61.60 -16.56
N THR A 482 19.47 60.43 -16.03
CA THR A 482 20.26 59.20 -16.17
C THR A 482 20.04 58.56 -17.54
N GLN A 483 21.12 58.24 -18.22
CA GLN A 483 21.11 57.44 -19.45
C GLN A 483 21.79 56.09 -19.21
N THR A 484 21.24 55.05 -19.83
CA THR A 484 21.80 53.68 -19.77
C THR A 484 22.09 53.19 -21.18
N VAL A 485 23.33 52.75 -21.41
CA VAL A 485 23.77 52.11 -22.64
C VAL A 485 24.05 50.64 -22.36
N THR A 486 23.31 49.75 -23.02
CA THR A 486 23.49 48.30 -22.90
C THR A 486 24.10 47.73 -24.19
N ARG A 487 25.16 46.93 -24.04
CA ARG A 487 25.87 46.27 -25.15
C ARG A 487 26.19 44.82 -24.80
N ARG A 488 26.12 43.95 -25.80
CA ARG A 488 26.60 42.57 -25.68
C ARG A 488 28.09 42.55 -26.03
N VAL A 489 28.92 41.99 -25.16
CA VAL A 489 30.39 42.01 -25.31
C VAL A 489 30.97 40.61 -25.09
N GLU A 490 32.04 40.30 -25.80
CA GLU A 490 32.79 39.05 -25.68
C GLU A 490 34.27 39.34 -25.91
N GLY A 491 35.12 39.04 -24.93
CA GLY A 491 36.53 39.40 -24.99
C GLY A 491 36.75 40.91 -24.91
N ASP A 492 37.46 41.48 -25.88
CA ASP A 492 37.77 42.91 -25.91
C ASP A 492 36.51 43.73 -26.30
N PHE A 493 36.26 44.84 -25.59
CA PHE A 493 35.15 45.73 -25.87
C PHE A 493 35.61 47.16 -26.06
N GLN A 494 34.83 47.89 -26.86
CA GLN A 494 34.93 49.33 -27.02
C GLN A 494 33.52 49.91 -27.12
N VAL A 495 33.22 50.88 -26.25
CA VAL A 495 31.98 51.65 -26.26
C VAL A 495 32.34 53.13 -26.40
N LEU A 496 31.67 53.80 -27.33
CA LEU A 496 31.80 55.23 -27.54
C LEU A 496 30.57 55.92 -26.96
N LEU A 497 30.80 56.91 -26.10
CA LEU A 497 29.79 57.75 -25.49
C LEU A 497 30.08 59.21 -25.82
N PRO A 498 29.08 60.11 -25.75
CA PRO A 498 29.34 61.54 -25.78
C PRO A 498 30.30 61.93 -24.63
N ALA A 499 31.16 62.92 -24.85
CA ALA A 499 31.96 63.49 -23.79
C ALA A 499 31.04 64.00 -22.66
N LEU A 500 31.33 63.57 -21.44
CA LEU A 500 30.53 63.92 -20.26
C LEU A 500 31.12 65.16 -19.60
N PRO A 501 30.30 66.09 -19.08
CA PRO A 501 30.78 67.19 -18.25
C PRO A 501 31.55 66.68 -17.03
N ASP A 502 32.56 67.45 -16.60
CA ASP A 502 33.36 67.11 -15.44
C ASP A 502 32.49 66.88 -14.19
N GLY A 503 32.77 65.79 -13.46
CA GLY A 503 32.01 65.40 -12.28
C GLY A 503 30.70 64.64 -12.55
N THR A 504 30.37 64.34 -13.82
CA THR A 504 29.21 63.49 -14.15
C THR A 504 29.43 62.06 -13.63
N PRO A 505 28.53 61.51 -12.80
CA PRO A 505 28.63 60.12 -12.35
C PRO A 505 28.59 59.16 -13.53
N LEU A 506 29.52 58.20 -13.56
CA LEU A 506 29.62 57.16 -14.57
C LEU A 506 29.81 55.82 -13.85
N ARG A 507 28.93 54.85 -14.12
CA ARG A 507 29.00 53.49 -13.58
C ARG A 507 29.01 52.50 -14.72
N LEU A 508 29.91 51.53 -14.63
CA LEU A 508 30.03 50.43 -15.57
C LEU A 508 29.74 49.13 -14.82
N SER A 509 28.86 48.29 -15.34
CA SER A 509 28.63 46.96 -14.80
C SER A 509 28.55 45.90 -15.89
N LEU A 510 28.96 44.68 -15.55
CA LEU A 510 28.86 43.50 -16.38
C LEU A 510 27.84 42.54 -15.76
N GLN A 511 27.02 41.92 -16.61
CA GLN A 511 26.10 40.87 -16.20
C GLN A 511 26.28 39.63 -17.09
N ASP A 512 26.39 38.45 -16.49
CA ASP A 512 26.46 37.18 -17.21
C ASP A 512 25.07 36.57 -17.51
N ALA A 513 25.05 35.38 -18.11
CA ALA A 513 23.82 34.67 -18.45
C ALA A 513 23.11 34.04 -17.23
N ALA A 514 23.81 33.82 -16.12
CA ALA A 514 23.25 33.34 -14.86
C ALA A 514 22.66 34.50 -14.02
N GLY A 515 22.98 35.75 -14.39
CA GLY A 515 22.53 36.97 -13.73
C GLY A 515 23.53 37.52 -12.71
N ASN A 516 24.76 36.98 -12.61
CA ASN A 516 25.78 37.54 -11.74
C ASN A 516 26.23 38.90 -12.29
N ILE A 517 26.35 39.89 -11.40
CA ILE A 517 26.72 41.26 -11.75
C ILE A 517 28.05 41.62 -11.11
N THR A 518 28.91 42.28 -11.87
CA THR A 518 30.15 42.88 -11.38
C THR A 518 30.16 44.37 -11.71
N ASP A 519 30.28 45.21 -10.68
CA ASP A 519 30.60 46.62 -10.87
C ASP A 519 32.07 46.74 -11.29
N VAL A 520 32.30 47.45 -12.39
CA VAL A 520 33.61 47.61 -12.99
C VAL A 520 34.17 48.97 -12.56
N PRO A 521 35.26 49.01 -11.78
CA PRO A 521 35.87 50.26 -11.40
C PRO A 521 36.44 50.95 -12.64
N LEU A 522 36.14 52.24 -12.78
CA LEU A 522 36.73 53.10 -13.80
C LEU A 522 37.97 53.76 -13.21
N PRO A 523 39.07 53.85 -13.98
CA PRO A 523 40.33 54.41 -13.53
C PRO A 523 40.27 55.91 -13.25
#